data_AF-A0A090R414-F1
#
_entry.id   AF-A0A090R414-F1
#
_cell.length_a   1.000
_cell.length_b   1.000
_cell.length_c   1.000
_cell.angle_alpha   90.00
_cell.angle_beta   90.00
_cell.angle_gamma   90.00
#
_symmetry.space_group_name_H-M   'P 1'
#
loop_
_entity.id
_entity.type
_entity.pdbx_description
1 polymer ?
#
loop_
_entity_poly.entity_id
_entity_poly.type
_entity_poly.pdbx_seq_one_letter_code
_entity_poly.pdbx_strand_id
1 'polypeptide(L)'
;MYYFYDQGVKFIPNPDLEAEESTSYEAGLRINNAYGRVAMSVFYNDYKNFIEDRMIEGEDPSDPSSKEVWTTQNINRAEIYGAEVSAQVDLATLAGAPVVCTLT
;
A
#
# COMPACT_ATOMS: atom_id res chain seq x y z
N MET A 1 39.65 -7.41 -22.41
CA MET A 1 39.05 -6.24 -21.76
C MET A 1 39.09 -6.48 -20.26
N TYR A 2 39.93 -5.74 -19.53
CA TYR A 2 39.99 -5.77 -18.07
C TYR A 2 39.04 -4.69 -17.55
N TYR A 3 37.99 -5.07 -16.82
CA TYR A 3 37.18 -4.12 -16.07
C TYR A 3 37.65 -4.14 -14.62
N PHE A 4 38.37 -3.10 -14.22
CA PHE A 4 38.58 -2.80 -12.81
C PHE A 4 37.37 -1.99 -12.33
N TYR A 5 36.56 -2.58 -11.45
CA TYR A 5 35.68 -1.84 -10.55
C TYR A 5 36.08 -2.24 -9.13
N ASP A 6 37.13 -1.60 -8.61
CA ASP A 6 37.42 -1.59 -7.17
C ASP A 6 36.86 -0.30 -6.55
N GLN A 7 35.55 -0.13 -6.72
CA GLN A 7 34.73 0.90 -6.08
C GLN A 7 33.55 0.11 -5.49
N GLY A 8 33.83 -0.66 -4.43
CA GLY A 8 33.03 -1.85 -4.16
C GLY A 8 32.05 -1.67 -3.01
N VAL A 9 30.76 -1.47 -3.30
CA VAL A 9 29.72 -1.83 -2.33
C VAL A 9 29.69 -3.36 -2.21
N LYS A 10 29.69 -3.88 -0.97
CA LYS A 10 29.59 -5.31 -0.67
C LYS A 10 28.15 -5.61 -0.25
N PHE A 11 27.45 -6.43 -1.03
CA PHE A 11 26.11 -6.89 -0.67
C PHE A 11 26.18 -8.27 -0.02
N ILE A 12 25.59 -8.41 1.17
CA ILE A 12 25.49 -9.67 1.91
C ILE A 12 24.03 -10.12 1.87
N PRO A 13 23.73 -11.31 1.32
CA PRO A 13 22.37 -11.84 1.34
C PRO A 13 21.97 -12.23 2.78
N ASN A 14 20.71 -12.02 3.12
CA ASN A 14 20.14 -12.43 4.39
C ASN A 14 19.31 -13.72 4.20
N PRO A 15 19.78 -14.90 4.65
CA PRO A 15 19.04 -16.16 4.52
C PRO A 15 17.84 -16.26 5.47
N ASP A 16 17.75 -15.39 6.47
CA ASP A 16 16.69 -15.35 7.48
C ASP A 16 15.54 -14.42 7.06
N LEU A 17 15.45 -14.04 5.77
CA LEU A 17 14.36 -13.23 5.26
C LEU A 17 13.03 -13.98 5.36
N GLU A 18 12.06 -13.32 5.97
CA GLU A 18 10.66 -13.71 5.92
C GLU A 18 10.00 -13.12 4.67
N ALA A 19 8.94 -13.78 4.18
CA ALA A 19 8.15 -13.23 3.09
C ALA A 19 7.40 -11.97 3.54
N GLU A 20 7.22 -11.02 2.64
CA GLU A 20 6.31 -9.88 2.85
C GLU A 20 4.87 -10.39 2.97
N GLU A 21 4.14 -9.91 3.98
CA GLU A 21 2.76 -10.34 4.25
C GLU A 21 1.79 -9.16 4.18
N SER A 22 0.60 -9.42 3.63
CA SER A 22 -0.49 -8.44 3.53
C SER A 22 -1.80 -9.12 3.91
N THR A 23 -2.39 -8.72 5.03
CA THR A 23 -3.69 -9.22 5.49
C THR A 23 -4.72 -8.08 5.49
N SER A 24 -5.83 -8.29 4.80
CA SER A 24 -6.89 -7.28 4.62
C SER A 24 -8.25 -7.80 5.09
N TYR A 25 -8.96 -6.97 5.85
CA TYR A 25 -10.34 -7.19 6.26
C TYR A 25 -11.19 -6.00 5.81
N GLU A 26 -12.35 -6.29 5.21
CA GLU A 26 -13.30 -5.27 4.78
C GLU A 26 -14.72 -5.71 5.12
N ALA A 27 -15.54 -4.76 5.58
CA ALA A 27 -16.97 -4.94 5.77
C ALA A 27 -17.72 -3.74 5.18
N GLY A 28 -18.87 -4.01 4.55
CA GLY A 28 -19.64 -2.96 3.90
C GLY A 28 -21.14 -3.19 3.91
N LEU A 29 -21.88 -2.09 3.87
CA LEU A 29 -23.33 -2.04 3.77
C LEU A 29 -23.73 -1.21 2.55
N ARG A 30 -24.69 -1.71 1.76
CA ARG A 30 -25.28 -0.98 0.63
C ARG A 30 -26.80 -0.97 0.76
N ILE A 31 -27.39 0.22 0.68
CA ILE A 31 -28.82 0.47 0.76
C ILE A 31 -29.26 1.11 -0.55
N ASN A 32 -30.27 0.53 -1.20
CA ASN A 32 -30.85 1.05 -2.44
C ASN A 32 -32.37 1.18 -2.27
N ASN A 33 -32.93 2.32 -2.66
CA ASN A 33 -34.38 2.54 -2.68
C ASN A 33 -34.78 3.42 -3.88
N ALA A 34 -36.07 3.75 -3.99
CA ALA A 34 -36.61 4.56 -5.08
C ALA A 34 -36.06 6.00 -5.12
N TYR A 35 -35.55 6.52 -4.01
CA TYR A 35 -35.10 7.90 -3.85
C TYR A 35 -33.58 8.05 -3.95
N GLY A 36 -32.83 6.95 -3.91
CA GLY A 36 -31.38 7.00 -3.95
C GLY A 36 -30.67 5.72 -3.49
N ARG A 37 -29.35 5.87 -3.33
CA ARG A 37 -28.42 4.81 -2.96
C ARG A 37 -27.41 5.33 -1.95
N VAL A 38 -27.11 4.54 -0.93
CA VAL A 38 -26.07 4.82 0.05
C VAL A 38 -25.20 3.59 0.20
N ALA A 39 -23.88 3.77 0.21
CA ALA A 39 -22.94 2.72 0.51
C ALA A 39 -21.96 3.19 1.59
N MET A 40 -21.65 2.30 2.51
CA MET A 40 -20.67 2.53 3.58
C MET A 40 -19.76 1.31 3.66
N SER A 41 -18.47 1.53 3.88
CA SER A 41 -17.50 0.47 4.11
C SER A 41 -16.54 0.86 5.23
N VAL A 42 -15.99 -0.16 5.89
CA VAL A 42 -14.87 -0.06 6.82
C VAL A 42 -13.82 -1.09 6.40
N PHE A 43 -12.56 -0.72 6.54
CA PHE A 43 -11.45 -1.59 6.14
C PHE A 43 -10.30 -1.50 7.15
N TYR A 44 -9.54 -2.59 7.24
CA TYR A 44 -8.31 -2.70 8.02
C TYR A 44 -7.31 -3.56 7.23
N ASN A 45 -6.12 -3.01 6.99
CA ASN A 45 -5.03 -3.66 6.29
C ASN A 45 -3.79 -3.67 7.18
N ASP A 46 -3.18 -4.84 7.33
CA ASP A 46 -1.94 -5.08 8.08
C ASP A 46 -0.87 -5.59 7.11
N TYR A 47 0.14 -4.76 6.86
CA TYR A 47 1.29 -5.07 6.03
C TYR A 47 2.51 -5.28 6.91
N LYS A 48 3.15 -6.44 6.78
CA LYS A 48 4.31 -6.84 7.59
C LYS A 48 5.48 -7.26 6.72
N ASN A 49 6.64 -7.28 7.37
CA ASN A 49 7.87 -7.87 6.85
C ASN A 49 8.38 -7.18 5.58
N PHE A 50 8.16 -5.87 5.41
CA PHE A 50 8.69 -5.15 4.26
C PHE A 50 10.20 -5.34 4.13
N ILE A 51 10.62 -5.80 2.97
CA ILE A 51 11.98 -6.16 2.61
C ILE A 51 12.66 -4.91 2.07
N GLU A 52 13.60 -4.36 2.85
CA GLU A 52 14.33 -3.14 2.49
C GLU A 52 15.85 -3.37 2.59
N ASP A 53 16.60 -2.69 1.71
CA ASP A 53 18.05 -2.71 1.72
C ASP A 53 18.60 -1.70 2.73
N ARG A 54 19.50 -2.15 3.59
CA ARG A 54 20.11 -1.34 4.64
C ARG A 54 21.62 -1.46 4.63
N MET A 55 22.29 -0.32 4.75
CA MET A 55 23.71 -0.26 5.04
C MET A 55 23.96 -0.67 6.49
N ILE A 56 24.79 -1.70 6.69
CA ILE A 56 25.20 -2.20 8.00
C ILE A 56 26.64 -1.81 8.34
N GLU A 57 27.44 -1.44 7.34
CA GLU A 57 28.80 -0.92 7.51
C GLU A 57 29.01 0.19 6.48
N GLY A 58 29.49 1.35 6.92
CA GLY A 58 29.84 2.46 6.03
C GLY A 58 31.30 2.37 5.58
N GLU A 59 31.67 3.14 4.56
CA GLU A 59 33.07 3.29 4.16
C GLU A 59 33.89 3.99 5.26
N ASP A 60 35.07 3.45 5.57
CA ASP A 60 36.05 4.06 6.48
C ASP A 60 37.03 4.92 5.67
N PRO A 61 36.99 6.26 5.80
CA PRO A 61 37.86 7.15 5.04
C PRO A 61 39.35 7.02 5.40
N SER A 62 39.69 6.30 6.47
CA SER A 62 41.08 6.04 6.89
C SER A 62 41.64 4.72 6.35
N ASP A 63 40.79 3.82 5.84
CA ASP A 63 41.19 2.55 5.21
C ASP A 63 40.71 2.53 3.74
N PRO A 64 41.63 2.69 2.76
CA PRO A 64 41.30 2.66 1.34
C PRO A 64 40.72 1.33 0.84
N SER A 65 40.78 0.26 1.66
CA SER A 65 40.21 -1.05 1.35
C SER A 65 38.83 -1.28 1.96
N SER A 66 38.35 -0.35 2.80
CA SER A 66 37.02 -0.39 3.39
C SER A 66 35.94 -0.26 2.31
N LYS A 67 34.79 -0.87 2.57
CA LYS A 67 33.68 -0.98 1.61
C LYS A 67 32.38 -0.81 2.36
N GLU A 68 31.44 -0.06 1.78
CA GLU A 68 30.07 -0.08 2.30
C GLU A 68 29.52 -1.49 2.23
N VAL A 69 28.95 -1.97 3.33
CA VAL A 69 28.31 -3.28 3.40
C VAL A 69 26.81 -3.08 3.53
N TRP A 70 26.08 -3.68 2.61
CA TRP A 70 24.63 -3.63 2.53
C TRP A 70 24.04 -5.03 2.70
N THR A 71 22.85 -5.10 3.29
CA THR A 71 22.06 -6.33 3.41
C THR A 71 20.58 -6.00 3.32
N THR A 72 19.78 -6.98 2.94
CA THR A 72 18.32 -6.87 2.96
C THR A 72 17.76 -7.35 4.29
N GLN A 73 16.75 -6.66 4.84
CA GLN A 73 16.11 -7.02 6.10
C GLN A 73 14.58 -6.76 6.06
N ASN A 74 13.80 -7.55 6.80
CA ASN A 74 12.39 -7.27 7.07
C ASN A 74 12.31 -6.23 8.20
N ILE A 75 12.03 -4.96 7.88
CA ILE A 75 12.17 -3.87 8.88
C ILE A 75 10.91 -3.04 9.11
N ASN A 76 9.95 -3.06 8.20
CA ASN A 76 8.86 -2.10 8.23
C ASN A 76 7.50 -2.79 8.32
N ARG A 77 6.55 -2.06 8.91
CA ARG A 77 5.15 -2.47 9.12
C ARG A 77 4.24 -1.28 8.88
N ALA A 78 3.19 -1.48 8.11
CA ALA A 78 2.18 -0.45 7.88
C ALA A 78 0.79 -0.98 8.22
N GLU A 79 0.03 -0.20 8.98
CA GLU A 79 -1.38 -0.44 9.23
C GLU A 79 -2.20 0.66 8.55
N ILE A 80 -3.18 0.26 7.75
CA ILE A 80 -4.07 1.20 7.06
C ILE A 80 -5.50 0.81 7.39
N TYR A 81 -6.22 1.67 8.08
CA TYR A 81 -7.62 1.49 8.42
C TYR A 81 -8.42 2.75 8.14
N GLY A 82 -9.70 2.56 7.87
CA GLY A 82 -10.55 3.68 7.51
C GLY A 82 -12.00 3.27 7.28
N ALA A 83 -12.79 4.29 6.93
CA ALA A 83 -14.17 4.14 6.55
C ALA A 83 -14.46 5.02 5.34
N GLU A 84 -15.30 4.53 4.44
CA GLU A 84 -15.77 5.28 3.27
C GLU A 84 -17.30 5.32 3.27
N VAL A 85 -17.85 6.45 2.85
CA VAL A 85 -19.29 6.65 2.69
C VAL A 85 -19.54 7.32 1.36
N SER A 86 -20.51 6.80 0.61
CA SER A 86 -21.01 7.40 -0.62
C SER A 86 -22.53 7.43 -0.62
N ALA A 87 -23.10 8.50 -1.18
CA ALA A 87 -24.53 8.68 -1.30
C ALA A 87 -24.87 9.28 -2.66
N GLN A 88 -25.95 8.79 -3.27
CA GLN A 88 -26.53 9.30 -4.50
C GLN A 88 -28.03 9.48 -4.26
N VAL A 89 -28.57 10.63 -4.66
CA VAL A 89 -29.97 10.98 -4.45
C VAL A 89 -30.59 11.38 -5.78
N ASP A 90 -31.78 10.85 -6.06
CA ASP A 90 -32.59 11.31 -7.19
C ASP A 90 -33.45 12.51 -6.75
N LEU A 91 -33.02 13.70 -7.16
CA LEU A 91 -33.68 14.96 -6.81
C LEU A 91 -35.08 15.10 -7.44
N ALA A 92 -35.33 14.50 -8.61
CA ALA A 92 -36.64 14.57 -9.27
C ALA A 92 -37.66 13.72 -8.51
N THR A 93 -37.28 12.48 -8.20
CA THR A 93 -38.12 11.56 -7.43
C THR A 93 -38.32 12.06 -5.98
N LEU A 94 -37.31 12.69 -5.38
CA LEU A 94 -37.42 13.27 -4.04
C LEU A 94 -38.28 14.54 -3.98
N ALA A 95 -38.22 15.40 -5.01
CA ALA A 95 -39.03 16.62 -5.09
C ALA A 95 -40.48 16.36 -5.55
N GLY A 96 -40.87 15.10 -5.78
CA GLY A 96 -42.18 14.74 -6.31
C GLY A 96 -42.41 15.21 -7.74
N ALA A 97 -41.34 15.46 -8.50
CA ALA A 97 -41.46 15.85 -9.90
C ALA A 97 -42.06 14.68 -10.70
N PRO A 98 -43.02 14.93 -11.59
CA PRO A 98 -43.59 13.87 -12.42
C PRO A 98 -42.48 13.28 -13.29
N VAL A 99 -42.45 11.96 -13.37
CA VAL A 99 -41.56 11.25 -14.32
C VAL A 99 -41.98 11.71 -15.71
N VAL A 100 -41.14 12.51 -16.38
CA VAL A 100 -41.39 12.91 -17.75
C VAL A 100 -41.28 11.64 -18.59
N CYS A 101 -42.42 11.08 -18.95
CA CYS A 101 -42.51 9.92 -19.82
C CYS A 101 -42.11 10.38 -21.21
N THR A 102 -40.84 10.22 -21.57
CA THR A 102 -40.39 10.43 -22.95
C THR A 102 -40.94 9.28 -23.77
N LEU A 103 -42.06 9.53 -24.46
CA LEU A 103 -42.62 8.63 -25.45
C LEU A 103 -41.58 8.41 -26.55
N THR A 104 -41.30 7.13 -26.85
CA THR A 104 -40.57 6.71 -28.05
C THR A 104 -41.54 6.43 -29.18
#